data_AF-A0A0B4DRR3-F1
#
_entry.id   AF-A0A0B4DRR3-F1
#
_cell.length_a   1.000
_cell.length_b   1.000
_cell.length_c   1.000
_cell.angle_alpha   90.00
_cell.angle_beta   90.00
_cell.angle_gamma   90.00
#
_symmetry.space_group_name_H-M   'P 1'
#
loop_
_entity.id
_entity.type
_entity.pdbx_description
1 polymer ?
#
loop_
_entity_poly.entity_id
_entity_poly.type
_entity_poly.pdbx_seq_one_letter_code
_entity_poly.pdbx_strand_id
1 'polypeptide(L)'
;MCTVPQSCPLLDRGYAIAATDYVGMGTAGPDSYLVGDTGGNAVLDAVRAAQHIEDVHASDRVVLWGHSQGGQFVADERTLGVDVEFHSINDADHGTVAYLALPALMAWLDSHRL
;
A
#
# COMPACT_ATOMS: atom_id res chain seq x y z
N MET A 1 13.25 -11.43 12.51
CA MET A 1 12.44 -12.40 11.76
C MET A 1 11.28 -11.63 11.17
N CYS A 2 11.16 -11.61 9.85
CA CYS A 2 10.12 -10.88 9.16
C CYS A 2 8.83 -11.72 9.19
N THR A 3 7.78 -11.17 9.80
CA THR A 3 6.54 -11.92 10.13
C THR A 3 5.71 -12.25 8.89
N VAL A 4 5.81 -11.42 7.84
CA VAL A 4 5.17 -11.63 6.54
C VAL A 4 6.30 -11.88 5.53
N PRO A 5 6.64 -13.15 5.22
CA PRO A 5 7.81 -13.50 4.42
C PRO A 5 7.93 -12.75 3.09
N GLN A 6 6.79 -12.37 2.52
CA GLN A 6 6.71 -11.69 1.25
C GLN A 6 7.14 -10.21 1.36
N SER A 7 6.97 -9.55 2.51
CA SER A 7 7.36 -8.14 2.66
C SER A 7 8.85 -7.94 2.96
N CYS A 8 9.60 -9.01 3.26
CA CYS A 8 10.99 -8.92 3.68
C CYS A 8 11.92 -8.23 2.68
N PRO A 9 11.80 -8.44 1.35
CA PRO A 9 12.63 -7.73 0.39
C PRO A 9 12.52 -6.21 0.46
N LEU A 10 11.36 -5.67 0.85
CA LEU A 10 11.17 -4.23 1.08
C LEU A 10 11.81 -3.79 2.39
N LEU A 11 11.64 -4.56 3.47
CA LEU A 11 12.29 -4.28 4.76
C LEU A 11 13.82 -4.32 4.64
N ASP A 12 14.36 -5.29 3.89
CA ASP A 12 15.80 -5.44 3.63
C ASP A 12 16.38 -4.26 2.83
N ARG A 13 15.54 -3.55 2.06
CA ARG A 13 15.89 -2.30 1.35
C ARG A 13 15.69 -1.04 2.21
N GLY A 14 15.22 -1.19 3.44
CA GLY A 14 15.03 -0.09 4.39
C GLY A 14 13.68 0.63 4.26
N TYR A 15 12.70 0.07 3.56
CA TYR A 15 11.36 0.65 3.53
C TYR A 15 10.60 0.37 4.84
N ALA A 16 9.92 1.41 5.34
CA ALA A 16 8.83 1.22 6.28
C ALA A 16 7.56 0.82 5.53
N ILE A 17 6.81 -0.16 6.05
CA ILE A 17 5.59 -0.67 5.43
C ILE A 17 4.42 -0.40 6.38
N ALA A 18 3.43 0.35 5.91
CA ALA A 18 2.18 0.58 6.60
C ALA A 18 1.03 -0.05 5.80
N ALA A 19 0.16 -0.79 6.48
CA ALA A 19 -1.03 -1.39 5.90
C ALA A 19 -2.22 -1.10 6.83
N THR A 20 -3.28 -0.53 6.27
CA THR A 20 -4.51 -0.25 7.00
C THR A 20 -5.49 -1.41 6.85
N ASP A 21 -6.18 -1.76 7.93
CA ASP A 21 -7.30 -2.70 7.88
C ASP A 21 -8.55 -2.07 7.26
N TYR A 22 -8.53 -0.76 6.95
CA TYR A 22 -9.69 0.07 6.60
C TYR A 22 -10.70 0.23 7.74
N VAL A 23 -11.56 1.26 7.63
CA VAL A 23 -12.54 1.59 8.67
C VAL A 23 -13.60 0.48 8.75
N GLY A 24 -13.84 -0.05 9.95
CA GLY A 24 -14.88 -1.07 10.18
C GLY A 24 -14.58 -2.47 9.62
N MET A 25 -13.39 -2.70 9.05
CA MET A 25 -12.97 -3.98 8.46
C MET A 25 -12.02 -4.78 9.36
N GLY A 26 -12.03 -4.46 10.66
CA GLY A 26 -11.14 -4.98 11.70
C GLY A 26 -11.26 -4.20 13.01
N THR A 27 -11.91 -3.05 12.96
CA THR A 27 -12.25 -2.17 14.09
C THR A 27 -13.76 -2.02 14.26
N ALA A 28 -14.22 -1.50 15.39
CA ALA A 28 -15.65 -1.28 15.63
C ALA A 28 -16.22 -0.19 14.71
N GLY A 29 -17.41 -0.41 14.16
CA GLY A 29 -18.10 0.53 13.27
C GLY A 29 -18.68 -0.14 12.04
N PRO A 30 -19.37 0.62 11.16
CA PRO A 30 -19.80 0.12 9.86
C PRO A 30 -18.59 -0.13 8.94
N ASP A 31 -18.67 -1.16 8.11
CA ASP A 31 -17.65 -1.52 7.15
C ASP A 31 -17.55 -0.50 6.01
N SER A 32 -16.34 -0.03 5.71
CA SER A 32 -16.09 0.93 4.63
C SER A 32 -15.88 0.26 3.27
N TYR A 33 -16.49 -0.90 3.04
CA TYR A 33 -16.24 -1.67 1.83
C TYR A 33 -16.69 -0.89 0.58
N LEU A 34 -15.75 -0.63 -0.32
CA LEU A 34 -15.93 0.13 -1.57
C LEU A 34 -16.35 1.59 -1.37
N VAL A 35 -16.09 2.16 -0.19
CA VAL A 35 -16.28 3.59 0.07
C VAL A 35 -14.95 4.31 -0.18
N GLY A 36 -14.74 4.78 -1.41
CA GLY A 36 -13.47 5.36 -1.90
C GLY A 36 -12.86 6.42 -0.97
N ASP A 37 -13.62 7.47 -0.64
CA ASP A 37 -13.15 8.55 0.24
C ASP A 37 -12.67 8.04 1.62
N THR A 38 -13.40 7.08 2.19
CA THR A 38 -13.05 6.52 3.51
C THR A 38 -11.83 5.62 3.41
N GLY A 39 -11.78 4.77 2.39
CA GLY A 39 -10.63 3.89 2.14
C GLY A 39 -9.36 4.69 1.88
N GLY A 40 -9.45 5.76 1.10
CA GLY A 40 -8.30 6.60 0.78
C GLY A 40 -7.77 7.39 1.97
N ASN A 41 -8.66 8.00 2.75
CA ASN A 41 -8.27 8.65 4.00
C ASN A 41 -7.61 7.65 4.95
N ALA A 42 -8.12 6.41 5.05
CA ALA A 42 -7.53 5.38 5.89
C ALA A 42 -6.10 4.98 5.46
N VAL A 43 -5.79 4.98 4.16
CA VAL A 43 -4.43 4.71 3.66
C VAL A 43 -3.49 5.88 3.99
N LEU A 44 -3.91 7.11 3.71
CA LEU A 44 -3.11 8.30 4.00
C LEU A 44 -2.88 8.49 5.51
N ASP A 45 -3.87 8.16 6.34
CA ASP A 45 -3.75 8.20 7.79
C ASP A 45 -2.80 7.13 8.31
N ALA A 46 -2.76 5.94 7.71
CA ALA A 46 -1.76 4.93 8.06
C ALA A 46 -0.33 5.39 7.74
N VAL A 47 -0.12 6.09 6.61
CA VAL A 47 1.18 6.70 6.28
C VAL A 47 1.56 7.77 7.30
N ARG A 48 0.64 8.69 7.61
CA ARG A 48 0.88 9.76 8.60
C ARG A 48 1.16 9.18 9.99
N ALA A 49 0.41 8.17 10.40
CA ALA A 49 0.62 7.48 11.67
C ALA A 49 2.02 6.86 11.74
N ALA A 50 2.48 6.19 10.67
CA ALA A 50 3.83 5.64 10.60
C ALA A 50 4.91 6.73 10.68
N GLN A 51 4.72 7.88 10.02
CA GLN A 51 5.61 9.04 10.08
C GLN A 51 5.68 9.69 11.46
N HIS A 52 4.63 9.53 12.29
CA HIS A 52 4.60 10.01 13.67
C HIS A 52 5.25 9.07 14.68
N ILE A 53 5.67 7.87 14.28
CA ILE A 53 6.43 6.94 15.14
C ILE A 53 7.92 7.21 14.93
N GLU A 54 8.55 7.92 15.86
CA GLU A 54 9.95 8.37 15.73
C GLU A 54 10.93 7.22 15.43
N ASP A 55 10.75 6.07 16.09
CA ASP A 55 11.60 4.88 15.94
C ASP A 55 11.53 4.23 14.55
N VAL A 56 10.51 4.53 13.74
CA VAL A 56 10.35 3.98 12.38
C VAL A 56 11.21 4.75 11.38
N HIS A 57 11.55 6.02 11.67
CA HIS A 57 12.30 6.90 10.77
C HIS A 57 11.70 6.99 9.35
N ALA A 58 10.37 6.96 9.21
CA ALA A 58 9.71 7.04 7.91
C ALA A 58 9.88 8.43 7.26
N SER A 59 10.24 8.45 5.97
CA SER A 59 10.40 9.69 5.19
C SER A 59 9.06 10.24 4.67
N ASP A 60 9.11 11.40 4.03
CA ASP A 60 8.01 12.00 3.27
C ASP A 60 7.78 11.38 1.88
N ARG A 61 8.70 10.54 1.41
CA ARG A 61 8.56 9.80 0.16
C ARG A 61 7.65 8.59 0.38
N VAL A 62 6.55 8.55 -0.35
CA VAL A 62 5.50 7.54 -0.22
C VAL A 62 5.31 6.82 -1.55
N VAL A 63 5.25 5.49 -1.49
CA VAL A 63 4.86 4.64 -2.62
C VAL A 63 3.58 3.92 -2.21
N LEU A 64 2.53 4.06 -3.03
CA LEU A 64 1.25 3.41 -2.81
C LEU A 64 1.09 2.28 -3.83
N TRP A 65 0.70 1.10 -3.36
CA TRP A 65 0.30 0.00 -4.23
C TRP A 65 -0.91 -0.72 -3.64
N GLY A 66 -1.74 -1.30 -4.50
CA GLY A 66 -2.94 -2.00 -4.06
C GLY A 66 -3.62 -2.76 -5.18
N HIS A 67 -4.51 -3.68 -4.81
CA HIS A 67 -5.36 -4.45 -5.72
C HIS A 67 -6.82 -4.36 -5.28
N SER A 68 -7.75 -4.55 -6.23
CA SER A 68 -9.19 -4.51 -5.99
C SER A 68 -9.56 -3.19 -5.31
N GLN A 69 -10.09 -3.19 -4.10
CA GLN A 69 -10.39 -1.96 -3.36
C GLN A 69 -9.17 -1.05 -3.14
N GLY A 70 -8.01 -1.61 -2.80
CA GLY A 70 -6.78 -0.82 -2.69
C GLY A 70 -6.29 -0.29 -4.04
N GLY A 71 -6.58 -1.03 -5.12
CA GLY A 71 -6.30 -0.60 -6.49
C GLY A 71 -7.22 0.54 -6.95
N GLN A 72 -8.49 0.52 -6.53
CA GLN A 72 -9.43 1.61 -6.79
C GLN A 72 -8.97 2.89 -6.11
N PHE A 73 -8.47 2.81 -4.87
CA PHE A 73 -7.84 3.94 -4.21
C PHE A 73 -6.62 4.48 -4.98
N VAL A 74 -5.68 3.62 -5.38
CA VAL A 74 -4.51 4.04 -6.18
C VAL A 74 -4.95 4.74 -7.47
N ALA A 75 -6.04 4.28 -8.09
CA ALA A 75 -6.61 4.94 -9.26
C ALA A 75 -7.28 6.28 -8.94
N ASP A 76 -7.92 6.43 -7.77
CA ASP A 76 -8.52 7.68 -7.32
C ASP A 76 -7.45 8.76 -7.06
N GLU A 77 -6.31 8.40 -6.46
CA GLU A 77 -5.18 9.32 -6.24
C GLU A 77 -4.63 9.91 -7.56
N ARG A 78 -4.70 9.16 -8.66
CA ARG A 78 -4.36 9.68 -9.99
C ARG A 78 -5.22 10.89 -10.37
N THR A 79 -6.50 10.89 -9.98
CA THR A 79 -7.41 12.02 -10.26
C THR A 79 -7.02 13.28 -9.48
N LEU A 80 -6.26 13.11 -8.40
CA LEU A 80 -5.73 14.19 -7.55
C LEU A 80 -4.34 14.67 -8.00
N GLY A 81 -3.79 14.13 -9.09
CA GLY A 81 -2.51 14.53 -9.65
C GLY A 81 -1.30 13.72 -9.17
N VAL A 82 -1.52 12.61 -8.47
CA VAL A 82 -0.46 11.64 -8.15
C VAL A 82 -0.04 10.89 -9.41
N ASP A 83 1.26 10.73 -9.62
CA ASP A 83 1.79 9.90 -10.70
C ASP A 83 1.55 8.43 -10.39
N VAL A 84 0.80 7.75 -11.26
CA VAL A 84 0.33 6.38 -11.04
C VAL A 84 0.66 5.53 -12.26
N GLU A 85 1.49 4.51 -12.03
CA GLU A 85 1.76 3.45 -13.01
C GLU A 85 0.86 2.23 -12.73
N PHE A 86 0.24 1.69 -13.78
CA PHE A 86 -0.66 0.52 -13.68
C PHE A 86 -0.02 -0.71 -14.31
N HIS A 87 0.08 -1.79 -13.54
CA HIS A 87 0.60 -3.08 -14.00
C HIS A 87 -0.46 -4.17 -13.82
N SER A 88 -0.78 -4.90 -14.89
CA SER A 88 -1.62 -6.09 -14.80
C SER A 88 -0.78 -7.28 -14.34
N ILE A 89 -1.30 -8.03 -13.36
CA ILE A 89 -0.67 -9.24 -12.84
C ILE A 89 -1.56 -10.41 -13.20
N ASN A 90 -1.06 -11.28 -14.08
CA ASN A 90 -1.78 -12.48 -14.49
C ASN A 90 -1.82 -13.49 -13.34
N ASP A 91 -2.86 -14.33 -13.34
CA ASP A 91 -3.03 -15.44 -12.39
C ASP A 91 -3.13 -15.05 -10.91
N ALA A 92 -3.35 -13.77 -10.62
CA ALA A 92 -3.57 -13.27 -9.28
C ALA A 92 -5.05 -13.38 -8.86
N ASP A 93 -5.29 -13.93 -7.68
CA ASP A 93 -6.56 -13.85 -6.98
C ASP A 93 -6.53 -12.78 -5.87
N HIS A 94 -7.67 -12.56 -5.20
CA HIS A 94 -7.77 -11.57 -4.12
C HIS A 94 -6.80 -11.83 -2.96
N GLY A 95 -6.41 -13.08 -2.70
CA GLY A 95 -5.52 -13.45 -1.60
C GLY A 95 -4.03 -13.47 -1.98
N THR A 96 -3.71 -13.52 -3.28
CA THR A 96 -2.34 -13.71 -3.78
C THR A 96 -1.76 -12.47 -4.42
N VAL A 97 -2.59 -11.56 -4.93
CA VAL A 97 -2.17 -10.38 -5.68
C VAL A 97 -1.19 -9.46 -4.94
N ALA A 98 -1.36 -9.25 -3.63
CA ALA A 98 -0.45 -8.42 -2.84
C ALA A 98 0.97 -8.96 -2.87
N TYR A 99 1.12 -10.29 -2.97
CA TYR A 99 2.40 -10.97 -3.01
C TYR A 99 2.94 -11.12 -4.43
N LEU A 100 2.06 -11.45 -5.38
CA LEU A 100 2.43 -11.56 -6.80
C LEU A 100 2.83 -10.20 -7.40
N ALA A 101 2.40 -9.09 -6.80
CA ALA A 101 2.82 -7.74 -7.18
C ALA A 101 4.23 -7.36 -6.77
N LEU A 102 4.81 -8.02 -5.77
CA LEU A 102 6.09 -7.60 -5.22
C LEU A 102 7.24 -7.63 -6.24
N PRO A 103 7.43 -8.66 -7.08
CA PRO A 103 8.49 -8.63 -8.08
C PRO A 103 8.36 -7.45 -9.05
N ALA A 104 7.14 -7.13 -9.48
CA ALA A 104 6.88 -5.99 -10.37
C ALA A 104 7.14 -4.66 -9.66
N LEU A 105 6.66 -4.51 -8.42
CA LEU A 105 6.93 -3.34 -7.59
C LEU A 105 8.44 -3.15 -7.38
N MET A 106 9.17 -4.20 -7.07
CA MET A 106 10.62 -4.12 -6.82
C MET A 106 11.38 -3.69 -8.07
N ALA A 107 11.01 -4.23 -9.25
CA ALA A 107 11.57 -3.79 -10.52
C ALA A 107 11.24 -2.33 -10.85
N TRP A 108 10.03 -1.88 -10.48
CA TRP A 108 9.61 -0.49 -10.62
C TRP A 108 10.39 0.45 -9.70
N LEU A 109 10.59 0.09 -8.43
CA LEU A 109 11.44 0.84 -7.50
C LEU A 109 12.88 0.96 -8.03
N ASP A 110 13.43 -0.14 -8.54
CA ASP A 110 14.79 -0.19 -9.10
C ASP A 110 14.92 0.74 -10.33
N SER A 111 13.92 0.79 -11.21
CA SER A 111 13.94 1.65 -12.40
C SER A 111 13.82 3.14 -12.07
N HIS A 112 13.18 3.48 -10.95
CA HIS A 112 13.00 4.85 -10.46
C HIS A 112 14.06 5.28 -9.44
N ARG A 113 15.03 4.40 -9.12
CA ARG A 113 16.08 4.63 -8.11
C ARG A 113 15.49 4.99 -6.75
N LEU A 114 14.38 4.33 -6.42
CA LEU A 114 13.71 4.44 -5.13
C LEU A 114 14.26 3.41 -4.16
#